data_AF-A0A9E0RFW4-F1
#
_entry.id   AF-A0A9E0RFW4-F1
#
_cell.length_a   1.000
_cell.length_b   1.000
_cell.length_c   1.000
_cell.angle_alpha   90.00
_cell.angle_beta   90.00
_cell.angle_gamma   90.00
#
_symmetry.space_group_name_H-M   'P 1'
#
loop_
_entity.id
_entity.type
_entity.pdbx_description
1 polymer ?
#
loop_
_entity_poly.entity_id
_entity_poly.type
_entity_poly.pdbx_seq_one_letter_code
_entity_poly.pdbx_strand_id
1 'polypeptide(L)' 'MDSLFSSVGNIFGGLLSLIWLIIVILAIISVAKSGAGALAKVFWIIVLVFFPLIGLIIWYLFGPRG' A
#
# COMPACT_ATOMS: atom_id res chain seq x y z
N MET A 1 -27.98 -13.64 -16.48
CA MET A 1 -26.81 -14.33 -15.89
C MET A 1 -25.66 -13.33 -15.69
N ASP A 2 -25.54 -12.40 -16.61
CA ASP A 2 -24.84 -11.11 -16.68
C ASP A 2 -24.90 -10.25 -15.39
N SER A 3 -26.02 -10.19 -14.66
CA SER A 3 -26.12 -9.50 -13.35
C SER A 3 -25.44 -10.23 -12.19
N LEU A 4 -25.27 -11.55 -12.28
CA LEU A 4 -24.52 -12.35 -11.31
C LEU A 4 -23.03 -12.15 -11.53
N PHE A 5 -22.57 -12.13 -12.79
CA PHE A 5 -21.17 -11.85 -13.11
C PHE A 5 -20.72 -10.46 -12.65
N SER A 6 -21.56 -9.43 -12.82
CA SER A 6 -21.24 -8.08 -12.30
C SER A 6 -21.27 -8.02 -10.77
N SER A 7 -22.23 -8.68 -10.12
CA SER A 7 -22.28 -8.76 -8.65
C SER A 7 -21.07 -9.47 -8.05
N VAL A 8 -20.66 -10.59 -8.65
CA VAL A 8 -19.47 -11.34 -8.26
C VAL A 8 -18.21 -10.49 -8.49
N GLY A 9 -18.11 -9.78 -9.61
CA GLY A 9 -17.00 -8.85 -9.89
C GLY A 9 -16.88 -7.70 -8.88
N ASN A 10 -18.00 -7.14 -8.43
CA ASN A 10 -18.01 -6.06 -7.44
C ASN A 10 -17.51 -6.50 -6.06
N ILE A 11 -17.85 -7.73 -5.63
CA ILE A 11 -17.37 -8.32 -4.37
C ILE A 11 -15.84 -8.47 -4.43
N PHE A 12 -15.32 -9.01 -5.53
CA PHE A 12 -13.87 -9.14 -5.72
C PHE A 12 -13.18 -7.78 -5.76
N GLY A 13 -13.71 -6.79 -6.49
CA GLY A 13 -13.13 -5.45 -6.55
C GLY A 13 -13.09 -4.74 -5.19
N GLY A 14 -14.18 -4.83 -4.41
CA GLY A 14 -14.25 -4.24 -3.07
C GLY A 14 -13.27 -4.88 -2.08
N LEU A 15 -13.17 -6.22 -2.10
CA LEU A 15 -12.26 -6.94 -1.20
C LEU A 15 -10.79 -6.72 -1.58
N LEU A 16 -10.48 -6.70 -2.89
CA LEU A 16 -9.11 -6.43 -3.37
C LEU A 16 -8.63 -5.04 -2.97
N SER A 17 -9.51 -4.03 -3.10
CA SER A 17 -9.23 -2.65 -2.67
C SER A 17 -8.95 -2.57 -1.16
N LEU A 18 -9.71 -3.32 -0.36
CA LEU A 18 -9.53 -3.35 1.09
C LEU A 18 -8.18 -3.98 1.49
N ILE A 19 -7.82 -5.10 0.86
CA ILE A 19 -6.51 -5.75 1.06
C ILE A 19 -5.38 -4.81 0.66
N TRP A 20 -5.53 -4.11 -0.47
CA TRP A 20 -4.56 -3.15 -0.95
C TRP A 20 -4.31 -2.02 0.06
N LEU A 21 -5.39 -1.46 0.64
CA LEU A 21 -5.30 -0.43 1.67
C LEU A 21 -4.53 -0.92 2.90
N ILE A 22 -4.80 -2.15 3.35
CA ILE A 22 -4.10 -2.77 4.48
C ILE A 22 -2.60 -2.85 4.20
N ILE A 23 -2.20 -3.32 3.01
CA ILE A 23 -0.80 -3.44 2.63
C ILE A 23 -0.09 -2.08 2.64
N VAL A 24 -0.73 -1.03 2.11
CA VAL A 24 -0.19 0.33 2.13
C VAL A 24 0.00 0.84 3.57
N ILE A 25 -0.97 0.61 4.46
CA ILE A 25 -0.87 0.98 5.87
C ILE A 25 0.29 0.23 6.55
N LEU A 26 0.44 -1.07 6.29
CA LEU A 26 1.54 -1.86 6.84
C LEU A 26 2.91 -1.35 6.37
N ALA A 27 3.03 -0.94 5.11
CA ALA A 27 4.25 -0.31 4.59
C ALA A 27 4.56 1.00 5.33
N ILE A 28 3.56 1.86 5.56
CA ILE A 28 3.72 3.11 6.31
C ILE A 28 4.16 2.82 7.76
N ILE A 29 3.53 1.85 8.43
CA ILE A 29 3.91 1.45 9.80
C ILE A 29 5.35 0.95 9.83
N SER A 30 5.76 0.15 8.85
CA SER A 30 7.14 -0.34 8.75
C SER A 30 8.14 0.81 8.56
N VAL A 31 7.82 1.81 7.74
CA VAL A 31 8.66 3.01 7.58
C VAL A 31 8.74 3.80 8.89
N ALA A 32 7.59 4.01 9.55
CA ALA A 32 7.53 4.77 10.80
C ALA A 32 8.32 4.10 11.92
N LYS A 33 8.26 2.77 12.02
CA LYS A 33 9.01 1.96 12.99
C LYS A 33 10.48 1.78 12.64
N SER A 34 10.88 2.08 11.39
CA SER A 34 12.25 1.83 10.96
C SER A 34 13.28 2.67 11.72
N GLY A 35 14.52 2.18 11.81
CA GLY A 35 15.66 2.96 12.30
C GLY A 35 16.10 4.14 11.42
N ALA A 36 15.40 4.43 10.31
CA ALA A 36 15.77 5.49 9.39
C ALA A 36 15.61 6.90 10.00
N GLY A 37 16.41 7.86 9.54
CA GLY A 37 16.30 9.25 9.98
C GLY A 37 14.94 9.88 9.64
N ALA A 38 14.56 10.94 10.35
CA ALA A 38 13.26 11.60 10.22
C ALA A 38 12.94 12.04 8.78
N LEU A 39 13.92 12.58 8.06
CA LEU A 39 13.75 13.03 6.67
C LEU A 39 13.42 11.86 5.72
N ALA A 40 14.10 10.72 5.91
CA ALA A 40 13.86 9.52 5.12
C ALA A 40 12.46 8.96 5.39
N LYS A 41 12.01 8.94 6.65
CA LYS A 41 10.66 8.49 7.01
C LYS A 41 9.58 9.32 6.31
N VAL A 42 9.69 10.64 6.41
CA VAL A 42 8.71 11.55 5.81
C VAL A 42 8.67 11.38 4.29
N PHE A 43 9.83 11.30 3.63
CA PHE A 43 9.91 11.06 2.20
C PHE A 43 9.20 9.76 1.78
N TRP A 44 9.48 8.65 2.46
CA TRP A 44 8.87 7.35 2.15
C TRP A 44 7.36 7.32 2.39
N ILE A 45 6.88 7.97 3.45
CA ILE A 45 5.44 8.08 3.72
C ILE A 45 4.75 8.87 2.62
N ILE A 46 5.33 9.99 2.17
CA ILE A 46 4.79 10.80 1.06
C ILE A 46 4.72 9.96 -0.22
N VAL A 47 5.79 9.24 -0.55
CA VAL A 47 5.83 8.37 -1.74
C VAL A 47 4.75 7.29 -1.70
N LEU A 48 4.55 6.62 -0.55
CA LEU A 48 3.52 5.59 -0.37
C LEU A 48 2.10 6.14 -0.48
N VAL A 49 1.84 7.36 -0.03
CA VAL A 49 0.50 7.97 -0.06
C VAL A 49 0.16 8.51 -1.45
N PHE A 50 1.09 9.23 -2.10
CA PHE A 50 0.86 9.81 -3.43
C PHE A 50 0.91 8.76 -4.55
N PHE A 51 1.77 7.76 -4.40
CA PHE A 51 1.96 6.70 -5.37
C PHE A 51 1.78 5.34 -4.71
N PRO A 52 0.56 4.92 -4.37
CA PRO A 52 0.34 3.68 -3.62
C PRO A 52 0.83 2.44 -4.35
N LEU A 53 0.63 2.33 -5.66
CA LEU A 53 1.11 1.18 -6.45
C LEU A 53 2.64 1.19 -6.61
N ILE A 54 3.15 2.24 -7.24
CA ILE A 54 4.59 2.33 -7.58
C ILE A 54 5.44 2.52 -6.32
N GLY A 55 4.98 3.35 -5.40
CA GLY A 55 5.66 3.60 -4.12
C GLY A 55 5.73 2.35 -3.25
N LEU A 56 4.69 1.50 -3.24
CA LEU A 56 4.75 0.22 -2.53
C LEU A 56 5.76 -0.74 -3.16
N ILE A 57 5.83 -0.81 -4.50
CA ILE A 57 6.82 -1.64 -5.21
C ILE A 57 8.24 -1.15 -4.89
N ILE A 58 8.49 0.17 -4.97
CA ILE A 58 9.80 0.75 -4.68
C ILE A 58 10.16 0.54 -3.20
N TRP A 59 9.22 0.72 -2.28
CA TRP A 59 9.41 0.43 -0.86
C TRP A 59 9.69 -1.06 -0.60
N TYR A 60 9.06 -1.95 -1.37
CA TYR A 60 9.32 -3.38 -1.27
C TYR A 60 10.73 -3.76 -1.78
N LEU A 61 11.40 -2.94 -2.58
CA LEU A 61 12.75 -3.23 -3.05
C LEU A 61 13.82 -2.48 -2.24
N PHE A 62 13.56 -1.22 -1.93
CA PHE A 62 14.54 -0.28 -1.36
C PHE A 62 14.06 0.41 -0.08
N GLY A 63 12.87 0.08 0.40
CA GLY A 63 12.28 0.68 1.59
C GLY A 63 13.16 0.46 2.82
N PRO A 64 13.11 1.39 3.79
CA PRO A 64 13.91 1.30 5.00
C PRO A 64 13.40 0.12 5.82
N ARG A 65 14.22 -0.94 5.83
CA ARG A 65 14.03 -2.15 6.64
C ARG A 65 15.12 -2.13 7.70
N GLY A 66 14.71 -1.87 8.92
CA GLY A 66 15.59 -1.76 10.08
C GLY A 66 14.77 -1.75 11.33
#